data_AF-A0A3D4LTC3-F1
#
_entry.id   AF-A0A3D4LTC3-F1
#
_cell.length_a   1.000
_cell.length_b   1.000
_cell.length_c   1.000
_cell.angle_alpha   90.00
_cell.angle_beta   90.00
_cell.angle_gamma   90.00
#
_symmetry.space_group_name_H-M   'P 1'
#
loop_
_entity.id
_entity.type
_entity.pdbx_description
1 polymer ?
#
loop_
_entity_poly.entity_id
_entity_poly.type
_entity_poly.pdbx_seq_one_letter_code
_entity_poly.pdbx_strand_id
1 'polypeptide(L)' 'MQFKIKKTEYVNKTFRITKDLNERLSRIAQKENISMNELVVQCCEFALSNLNDNKENI' A
#
# COMPACT_ATOMS: atom_id res chain seq x y z
N MET A 1 27.84 21.34 0.67
CA MET A 1 26.46 20.85 0.91
C MET A 1 26.57 19.46 1.53
N GLN A 2 25.91 19.20 2.65
CA GLN A 2 26.07 17.94 3.41
C GLN A 2 25.05 16.91 2.93
N PHE A 3 25.52 15.73 2.54
CA PHE A 3 24.68 14.61 2.10
C PHE A 3 23.85 14.08 3.29
N LYS A 4 22.54 14.35 3.29
CA LYS A 4 21.61 13.82 4.30
C LYS A 4 21.00 12.52 3.77
N ILE A 5 21.41 11.39 4.36
CA ILE A 5 20.80 10.08 4.09
C ILE A 5 19.42 10.06 4.73
N LYS A 6 18.35 10.12 3.92
CA LYS A 6 17.00 9.79 4.38
C LYS A 6 16.90 8.27 4.48
N LYS A 7 16.81 7.74 5.70
CA LYS A 7 16.49 6.33 5.91
C LYS A 7 14.96 6.21 5.90
N THR A 8 14.42 5.62 4.84
CA THR A 8 13.01 5.20 4.86
C THR A 8 12.90 4.01 5.80
N GLU A 9 12.20 4.19 6.92
CA GLU A 9 11.96 3.12 7.89
C GLU A 9 10.79 2.26 7.40
N TYR A 10 11.06 0.98 7.16
CA TYR A 10 10.03 0.00 6.79
C TYR A 10 9.66 -0.83 8.01
N VAL A 11 8.38 -0.92 8.33
CA VAL A 11 7.86 -1.78 9.40
C VAL A 11 7.20 -2.99 8.77
N ASN A 12 7.68 -4.19 9.09
CA ASN A 12 7.02 -5.42 8.67
C ASN A 12 5.71 -5.59 9.45
N LYS A 13 4.59 -5.71 8.73
CA LYS A 13 3.27 -6.00 9.30
C LYS A 13 2.65 -7.18 8.57
N THR A 14 2.23 -8.19 9.33
CA THR A 14 1.50 -9.35 8.81
C THR A 14 0.01 -9.18 9.09
N PHE A 15 -0.79 -9.15 8.03
CA PHE A 15 -2.24 -9.11 8.11
C PHE A 15 -2.84 -10.32 7.38
N ARG A 16 -4.01 -10.77 7.84
CA ARG A 16 -4.75 -11.87 7.20
C ARG A 16 -5.79 -11.29 6.26
N ILE A 17 -5.82 -11.78 5.02
CA ILE A 17 -6.85 -11.47 4.02
C ILE A 17 -7.58 -12.74 3.61
N THR A 18 -8.77 -12.58 3.05
CA THR A 18 -9.52 -13.69 2.47
C THR A 18 -8.78 -14.25 1.26
N LYS A 19 -8.98 -15.55 0.99
CA LYS A 19 -8.37 -16.24 -0.16
C LYS A 19 -8.70 -15.56 -1.49
N ASP A 20 -9.97 -15.20 -1.68
CA ASP A 20 -10.44 -14.50 -2.89
C ASP A 20 -9.70 -13.17 -3.10
N LEU A 21 -9.54 -12.35 -2.05
CA LEU A 21 -8.81 -11.09 -2.16
C LEU A 21 -7.33 -11.32 -2.51
N ASN A 22 -6.69 -12.32 -1.88
CA ASN A 22 -5.31 -12.66 -2.19
C ASN A 22 -5.11 -13.08 -3.64
N GLU A 23 -6.02 -13.90 -4.19
CA GLU A 23 -5.96 -14.33 -5.59
C GLU A 23 -6.16 -13.15 -6.55
N ARG A 24 -7.09 -12.24 -6.27
CA ARG A 24 -7.31 -11.04 -7.08
C ARG A 24 -6.09 -10.13 -7.09
N LEU A 25 -5.55 -9.82 -5.91
CA LEU A 25 -4.35 -8.99 -5.78
C LEU A 25 -3.14 -9.65 -6.47
N SER A 26 -2.98 -10.97 -6.34
CA SER A 26 -1.90 -11.71 -7.01
C SER A 26 -1.99 -11.61 -8.54
N ARG A 27 -3.20 -11.75 -9.10
CA ARG A 27 -3.42 -11.60 -10.56
C ARG A 27 -3.11 -10.19 -11.04
N ILE A 28 -3.52 -9.18 -10.28
CA ILE A 28 -3.25 -7.76 -10.61
C ILE A 28 -1.74 -7.50 -10.55
N ALA A 29 -1.07 -7.94 -9.48
CA ALA A 29 0.37 -7.80 -9.32
C ALA A 29 1.15 -8.44 -10.47
N GLN A 30 0.75 -9.64 -10.90
CA GLN A 30 1.35 -10.33 -12.06
C GLN A 30 1.10 -9.57 -13.37
N LYS A 31 -0.12 -9.10 -13.60
CA LYS A 31 -0.50 -8.36 -14.80
C LYS A 31 0.28 -7.06 -14.95
N GLU A 32 0.41 -6.31 -13.85
CA GLU A 32 1.09 -5.02 -13.81
C GLU A 32 2.61 -5.16 -13.58
N ASN A 33 3.12 -6.39 -13.45
CA ASN A 33 4.52 -6.71 -13.20
C ASN A 33 5.13 -6.04 -11.96
N ILE A 34 4.34 -5.93 -10.88
CA ILE A 34 4.75 -5.35 -9.60
C ILE A 34 4.72 -6.39 -8.48
N SER A 35 5.45 -6.13 -7.39
CA SER A 35 5.36 -7.02 -6.22
C SER A 35 4.02 -6.85 -5.50
N MET A 36 3.58 -7.92 -4.84
CA MET A 36 2.38 -7.88 -3.99
C MET A 36 2.49 -6.80 -2.90
N ASN A 37 3.70 -6.60 -2.35
CA ASN A 37 3.95 -5.58 -1.34
C ASN A 37 3.76 -4.16 -1.91
N GLU A 38 4.34 -3.89 -3.09
CA GLU A 38 4.16 -2.59 -3.76
C GLU A 38 2.69 -2.31 -4.08
N LEU A 39 1.96 -3.32 -4.58
CA LEU A 39 0.54 -3.20 -4.84
C LEU A 39 -0.24 -2.86 -3.57
N VAL A 40 0.01 -3.58 -2.47
CA VAL A 40 -0.66 -3.34 -1.18
C VAL A 40 -0.39 -1.94 -0.65
N VAL A 41 0.87 -1.48 -0.69
CA VAL A 41 1.22 -0.12 -0.24
C VAL A 41 0.48 0.92 -1.08
N GLN A 42 0.47 0.79 -2.41
CA GLN A 42 -0.25 1.72 -3.28
C GLN A 42 -1.77 1.69 -3.04
N CYS A 43 -2.36 0.51 -2.84
CA CYS A 43 -3.77 0.39 -2.49
C CYS A 43 -4.08 1.08 -1.16
N CYS A 44 -3.22 0.94 -0.15
CA CYS A 44 -3.39 1.61 1.15
C CYS A 44 -3.26 3.13 1.02
N GLU A 45 -2.23 3.63 0.35
CA GLU A 45 -2.04 5.07 0.11
C GLU A 45 -3.20 5.67 -0.68
N PHE A 46 -3.67 4.97 -1.72
CA PHE A 46 -4.84 5.36 -2.49
C PHE A 46 -6.10 5.38 -1.61
N ALA A 47 -6.37 4.32 -0.85
CA ALA A 47 -7.52 4.28 0.03
C ALA A 47 -7.48 5.39 1.09
N LEU A 48 -6.33 5.66 1.71
CA LEU A 48 -6.16 6.74 2.69
C LEU A 48 -6.31 8.13 2.06
N SER A 49 -5.81 8.33 0.84
CA SER A 49 -5.96 9.60 0.11
C SER A 49 -7.41 9.85 -0.32
N ASN A 50 -8.13 8.80 -0.72
CA ASN A 50 -9.53 8.88 -1.15
C ASN A 50 -10.53 8.75 0.01
N LEU A 51 -10.07 8.49 1.23
CA LEU A 51 -10.90 8.51 2.43
C LEU A 51 -11.30 9.94 2.85
N ASN A 52 -10.61 10.97 2.32
CA ASN A 52 -10.77 12.37 2.73
C ASN A 52 -11.81 13.19 1.94
N ASP A 53 -12.93 12.58 1.54
CA ASP A 53 -14.16 13.34 1.22
C ASP A 53 -15.23 13.21 2.34
N ASN A 54 -14.84 12.78 3.55
CA ASN A 54 -15.81 12.64 4.65
C ASN A 54 -15.30 12.94 6.07
N LYS A 55 -14.29 13.82 6.21
CA LYS A 55 -13.94 14.41 7.51
C LYS A 55 -13.44 15.86 7.39
N GLU A 56 -14.27 16.73 6.87
CA GLU A 56 -14.55 17.96 7.63
C GLU A 56 -15.71 17.63 8.56
N ASN A 57 -15.41 17.47 9.85
CA ASN A 57 -16.10 18.13 10.96
C ASN A 57 -15.36 17.76 12.25
N ILE A 58 -14.56 18.74 12.65
CA ILE A 58 -14.13 19.17 13.98
C ILE A 58 -14.87 18.50 15.13
#